data_AF-A0A5B7FXG2-F1
#
_entry.id   AF-A0A5B7FXG2-F1
#
_cell.length_a   1.000
_cell.length_b   1.000
_cell.length_c   1.000
_cell.angle_alpha   90.00
_cell.angle_beta   90.00
_cell.angle_gamma   90.00
#
_symmetry.space_group_name_H-M   'P 1'
#
loop_
_entity.id
_entity.type
_entity.pdbx_description
1 polymer ?
#
loop_
_entity_poly.entity_id
_entity_poly.type
_entity_poly.pdbx_seq_one_letter_code
_entity_poly.pdbx_strand_id
1 'polypeptide(L)'
;MGSKKDFTKDQVKVIVSLHKAERPMREIDRIVGVTRRCVQKWIRKFHMEGSDNTRTEKEPGRGRKTSSRTVNVVKRLVDGYPQITARELKEQNPQLLGQMSMRTVQRCLHDDRKFRRRRALSKSLTTPRQQELRVAFAT
;
A
#
# COMPACT_ATOMS: atom_id res chain seq x y z
N MET A 1 -2.09 24.95 -3.13
CA MET A 1 -1.85 23.82 -2.20
C MET A 1 -0.35 23.53 -2.19
N GLY A 2 0.39 24.13 -1.25
CA GLY A 2 1.86 24.06 -1.23
C GLY A 2 2.36 22.63 -0.97
N SER A 3 3.36 22.21 -1.73
CA SER A 3 4.10 20.96 -1.50
C SER A 3 4.67 20.97 -0.08
N LYS A 4 4.13 20.13 0.81
CA LYS A 4 4.74 19.90 2.12
C LYS A 4 6.10 19.23 1.87
N LYS A 5 7.18 19.96 2.08
CA LYS A 5 8.53 19.39 2.05
C LYS A 5 8.65 18.48 3.28
N ASP A 6 8.68 17.17 3.03
CA ASP A 6 8.89 16.18 4.08
C ASP A 6 10.32 16.37 4.64
N PHE A 7 10.44 16.51 5.96
CA PHE A 7 11.76 16.64 6.62
C PHE A 7 12.44 15.28 6.63
N THR A 8 13.74 15.25 6.37
CA THR A 8 14.51 14.01 6.53
C THR A 8 14.67 13.69 8.01
N LYS A 9 14.80 12.40 8.35
CA LYS A 9 15.02 11.97 9.74
C LYS A 9 16.27 12.62 10.35
N ASP A 10 17.29 12.84 9.53
CA ASP A 10 18.55 13.44 9.97
C ASP A 10 18.40 14.92 10.34
N GLN A 11 17.63 15.68 9.56
CA GLN A 11 17.30 17.07 9.90
C GLN A 11 16.59 17.17 11.25
N VAL A 12 15.67 16.24 11.52
CA VAL A 12 14.94 16.20 12.78
C VAL A 12 15.88 15.88 13.96
N LYS A 13 16.81 14.93 13.80
CA LYS A 13 17.82 14.62 14.82
C LYS A 13 18.75 15.80 15.11
N VAL A 14 19.17 16.54 14.08
CA VAL A 14 19.99 17.75 14.25
C VAL A 14 19.21 18.83 15.02
N ILE A 15 17.92 19.03 14.71
CA ILE A 15 17.07 19.97 15.46
C ILE A 15 16.95 19.57 16.95
N VAL A 16 16.71 18.29 17.23
CA VAL A 16 16.57 17.80 18.61
C VAL A 16 17.88 17.90 19.38
N SER A 17 19.02 17.54 18.78
CA SER A 17 20.34 17.66 19.43
C SER A 17 20.73 19.10 19.74
N LEU A 18 20.46 20.04 18.82
CA LEU A 18 20.70 21.47 19.07
C LEU A 18 19.76 22.05 20.14
N HIS A 19 18.52 21.56 20.22
CA HIS A 19 17.58 21.94 21.28
C HIS A 19 18.04 21.39 22.66
N LYS A 20 18.56 20.16 22.72
CA LYS A 20 19.16 19.61 23.94
C LYS A 20 20.40 20.39 24.40
N ALA A 21 21.13 20.99 23.46
CA ALA A 21 22.25 21.89 23.75
C ALA A 21 21.81 23.33 24.11
N GLU A 22 20.51 23.54 24.39
CA GLU A 22 19.89 24.80 24.81
C GLU A 22 20.12 25.98 23.85
N ARG A 23 20.36 25.69 22.56
CA ARG A 23 20.53 26.74 21.55
C ARG A 23 19.20 27.45 21.28
N PRO A 24 19.21 28.78 21.09
CA PRO A 24 17.99 29.51 20.77
C PRO A 24 17.45 29.08 19.40
N MET A 25 16.13 29.05 19.26
CA MET A 25 15.47 28.57 18.02
C MET A 25 15.87 29.35 16.75
N ARG A 26 16.32 30.60 16.89
CA ARG A 26 16.84 31.48 15.81
C ARG A 26 18.25 31.11 15.32
N GLU A 27 18.96 30.29 16.08
CA GLU A 27 20.25 29.73 15.64
C GLU A 27 20.01 28.38 14.98
N ILE A 28 19.10 27.58 15.53
CA ILE A 28 18.71 26.27 14.99
C ILE A 28 18.13 26.41 13.58
N ASP A 29 17.28 27.42 13.33
CA ASP A 29 16.67 27.64 12.01
C ASP A 29 17.72 28.01 10.94
N ARG A 30 18.72 28.82 11.29
CA ARG A 30 19.86 29.20 10.43
C ARG A 30 20.80 28.03 10.17
N ILE A 31 21.14 27.25 11.19
CA ILE A 31 22.05 26.11 11.08
C ILE A 31 21.46 25.01 10.21
N VAL A 32 20.16 24.70 10.41
CA VAL A 32 19.50 23.61 9.69
C VAL A 32 18.90 24.08 8.34
N GLY A 33 18.77 25.39 8.14
CA GLY A 33 18.22 25.98 6.90
C GLY A 33 16.71 25.76 6.76
N VAL A 34 15.97 25.78 7.87
CA VAL A 34 14.55 25.45 7.94
C VAL A 34 13.77 26.58 8.59
N THR A 35 12.49 26.73 8.26
CA THR A 35 11.71 27.83 8.87
C THR A 35 11.54 27.62 10.38
N ARG A 36 11.53 28.71 11.16
CA ARG A 36 11.30 28.69 12.61
C ARG A 36 10.03 27.95 13.01
N ARG A 37 8.96 28.02 12.19
CA ARG A 37 7.70 27.30 12.40
C ARG A 37 7.90 25.78 12.40
N CYS A 38 8.82 25.28 11.57
CA CYS A 38 9.15 23.86 11.49
C CYS A 38 9.99 23.41 12.70
N VAL A 39 10.97 24.20 13.11
CA VAL A 39 11.75 23.95 14.35
C VAL A 39 10.83 23.84 15.55
N GLN A 40 9.93 24.81 15.72
CA GLN A 40 8.96 24.82 16.82
C GLN A 40 8.01 23.60 16.79
N LYS A 41 7.55 23.20 15.59
CA LYS A 41 6.72 21.99 15.43
C LYS A 41 7.46 20.74 15.92
N TRP A 42 8.72 20.57 15.55
CA TRP A 42 9.53 19.41 15.94
C TRP A 42 9.91 19.42 17.42
N ILE A 43 10.22 20.57 18.00
CA ILE A 43 10.47 20.70 19.45
C ILE A 43 9.21 20.35 20.26
N ARG A 44 8.03 20.84 19.84
CA ARG A 44 6.76 20.46 20.48
C ARG A 44 6.53 18.95 20.39
N LYS A 45 6.82 18.36 19.23
CA LYS A 45 6.70 16.91 19.02
C LYS A 45 7.67 16.11 19.91
N PHE A 46 8.90 16.59 20.07
CA PHE A 46 9.89 16.03 20.97
C PHE A 46 9.41 16.04 22.43
N HIS A 47 8.84 17.15 22.91
CA HIS A 47 8.28 17.21 24.26
C HIS A 47 7.07 16.29 24.47
N MET A 48 6.27 16.03 23.43
CA MET A 48 5.12 15.12 23.52
C MET A 48 5.50 13.63 23.44
N GLU A 49 6.44 13.27 22.55
CA GLU A 49 6.83 11.87 22.32
C GLU A 49 8.01 11.41 23.19
N GLY A 50 8.79 12.34 23.77
CA GLY A 50 9.92 12.05 24.67
C GLY A 50 11.09 11.31 24.02
N SER A 51 11.11 11.17 22.69
CA SER A 51 12.09 10.36 21.96
C SER A 51 12.91 11.19 20.99
N ASP A 52 14.22 10.92 20.94
CA ASP A 52 15.17 11.48 19.96
C ASP A 52 14.82 11.09 18.52
N ASN A 53 14.04 10.01 18.36
CA ASN A 53 13.50 9.57 17.09
C ASN A 53 12.03 9.96 16.97
N THR A 54 11.73 11.26 17.05
CA THR A 54 10.36 11.74 16.78
C THR A 54 9.90 11.21 15.43
N ARG A 55 8.75 10.52 15.41
CA ARG A 55 8.35 9.73 14.23
C ARG A 55 8.07 10.68 13.06
N THR A 56 8.82 10.55 11.96
CA THR A 56 8.48 11.22 10.69
C THR A 56 7.46 10.43 9.87
N GLU A 57 6.94 9.33 10.43
CA GLU A 57 5.97 8.48 9.75
C GLU A 57 4.75 9.31 9.37
N LYS A 58 4.32 9.13 8.12
CA LYS A 58 3.07 9.70 7.63
C LYS A 58 1.94 9.12 8.46
N GLU A 59 0.99 9.96 8.84
CA GLU A 59 -0.22 9.49 9.49
C GLU A 59 -0.84 8.38 8.63
N PRO A 60 -1.28 7.28 9.25
CA PRO A 60 -1.90 6.21 8.50
C PRO A 60 -3.07 6.79 7.72
N GLY A 61 -3.15 6.43 6.43
CA GLY A 61 -4.26 6.84 5.60
C GLY A 61 -5.60 6.33 6.16
N ARG A 62 -6.70 6.78 5.55
CA ARG A 62 -8.04 6.36 5.95
C ARG A 62 -8.14 4.83 6.08
N GLY A 63 -8.71 4.38 7.20
CA GLY A 63 -8.97 2.97 7.46
C GLY A 63 -9.73 2.28 6.34
N ARG A 64 -9.41 1.00 6.12
CA ARG A 64 -10.04 0.20 5.08
C ARG A 64 -11.48 -0.14 5.46
N LYS A 65 -12.36 -0.25 4.45
CA LYS A 65 -13.71 -0.79 4.64
C LYS A 65 -13.71 -2.30 4.93
N THR A 66 -12.65 -2.99 4.53
CA THR A 66 -12.48 -4.43 4.74
C THR A 66 -11.89 -4.72 6.12
N SER A 67 -12.59 -5.54 6.90
CA SER A 67 -12.06 -6.09 8.15
C SER A 67 -11.21 -7.34 7.87
N SER A 68 -10.23 -7.65 8.72
CA SER A 68 -9.44 -8.89 8.62
C SER A 68 -10.30 -10.14 8.60
N ARG A 69 -11.40 -10.15 9.38
CA ARG A 69 -12.40 -11.24 9.40
C ARG A 69 -13.06 -11.41 8.03
N THR A 70 -13.53 -10.32 7.42
CA THR A 70 -14.13 -10.33 6.07
C THR A 70 -13.17 -10.94 5.05
N VAL A 71 -11.89 -10.51 5.06
CA VAL A 71 -10.87 -11.01 4.13
C VAL A 71 -10.57 -12.51 4.38
N ASN A 72 -10.65 -12.99 5.62
CA ASN A 72 -10.49 -14.42 5.94
C ASN A 72 -11.66 -15.27 5.46
N VAL A 73 -12.90 -14.78 5.59
CA VAL A 73 -14.10 -15.48 5.08
C VAL A 73 -14.04 -15.60 3.56
N VAL A 74 -13.78 -14.47 2.88
CA VAL A 74 -13.63 -14.47 1.41
C VAL A 74 -12.54 -15.45 0.96
N LYS A 75 -11.42 -15.53 1.69
CA LYS A 75 -10.36 -16.51 1.40
C LYS A 75 -10.89 -17.94 1.43
N ARG A 76 -11.59 -18.34 2.51
CA ARG A 76 -12.14 -19.70 2.64
C ARG A 76 -13.13 -20.04 1.53
N LEU A 77 -13.95 -19.09 1.13
CA LEU A 77 -14.92 -19.27 0.04
C LEU A 77 -14.21 -19.50 -1.30
N VAL A 78 -13.18 -18.71 -1.60
CA VAL A 78 -12.41 -18.86 -2.85
C VAL A 78 -11.58 -20.15 -2.84
N ASP A 79 -11.00 -20.51 -1.69
CA ASP A 79 -10.23 -21.75 -1.56
C ASP A 79 -11.12 -22.99 -1.77
N GLY A 80 -12.40 -22.94 -1.32
CA GLY A 80 -13.38 -24.00 -1.57
C GLY A 80 -13.94 -24.01 -3.00
N TYR A 81 -14.12 -22.83 -3.60
CA TYR A 81 -14.68 -22.67 -4.95
C TYR A 81 -13.82 -21.72 -5.80
N PRO A 82 -12.71 -22.18 -6.40
CA PRO A 82 -11.75 -21.31 -7.07
C PRO A 82 -12.28 -20.60 -8.32
N GLN A 83 -13.38 -21.10 -8.89
CA GLN A 83 -14.02 -20.54 -10.08
C GLN A 83 -15.00 -19.40 -9.77
N ILE A 84 -15.30 -19.16 -8.49
CA ILE A 84 -16.28 -18.15 -8.09
C ILE A 84 -15.85 -16.76 -8.53
N THR A 85 -16.75 -16.05 -9.21
CA THR A 85 -16.46 -14.68 -9.62
C THR A 85 -16.63 -13.72 -8.45
N ALA A 86 -15.95 -12.57 -8.48
CA ALA A 86 -16.15 -11.54 -7.46
C ALA A 86 -17.61 -11.06 -7.37
N ARG A 87 -18.38 -11.21 -8.46
CA ARG A 87 -19.80 -10.85 -8.55
C ARG A 87 -20.64 -11.87 -7.80
N GLU A 88 -20.48 -13.14 -8.12
CA GLU A 88 -21.13 -14.24 -7.40
C GLU A 88 -20.80 -14.21 -5.91
N LEU A 89 -19.55 -13.96 -5.55
CA LEU A 89 -19.12 -13.80 -4.16
C LEU A 89 -19.95 -12.75 -3.41
N LYS A 90 -20.18 -11.60 -4.06
CA LYS A 90 -20.96 -10.51 -3.48
C LYS A 90 -22.45 -10.83 -3.42
N GLU A 91 -23.00 -11.44 -4.47
CA GLU A 91 -24.41 -11.83 -4.55
C GLU A 91 -24.76 -12.93 -3.53
N GLN A 92 -23.89 -13.90 -3.32
CA GLN A 92 -24.07 -14.98 -2.35
C GLN A 92 -23.88 -14.54 -0.89
N ASN A 93 -23.15 -13.44 -0.65
CA ASN A 93 -22.82 -12.97 0.70
C ASN A 93 -23.22 -11.50 0.90
N PRO A 94 -24.51 -11.14 0.77
CA PRO A 94 -24.95 -9.75 0.86
C PRO A 94 -24.72 -9.15 2.25
N GLN A 95 -24.80 -9.97 3.30
CA GLN A 95 -24.56 -9.53 4.68
C GLN A 95 -23.10 -9.12 4.92
N LEU A 96 -22.15 -9.79 4.25
CA LEU A 96 -20.72 -9.55 4.44
C LEU A 96 -20.16 -8.51 3.45
N LEU A 97 -20.66 -8.52 2.20
CA LEU A 97 -20.09 -7.74 1.08
C LEU A 97 -21.07 -6.72 0.47
N GLY A 98 -22.32 -6.65 0.92
CA GLY A 98 -23.36 -5.79 0.31
C GLY A 98 -22.96 -4.31 0.28
N GLN A 99 -22.40 -3.82 1.39
CA GLN A 99 -21.93 -2.43 1.54
C GLN A 99 -20.62 -2.12 0.77
N MET A 100 -19.95 -3.13 0.24
CA MET A 100 -18.71 -2.97 -0.51
C MET A 100 -18.96 -2.77 -2.00
N SER A 101 -18.19 -1.91 -2.64
CA SER A 101 -18.21 -1.86 -4.11
C SER A 101 -17.59 -3.13 -4.70
N MET A 102 -18.03 -3.52 -5.89
CA MET A 102 -17.44 -4.62 -6.65
C MET A 102 -15.92 -4.51 -6.76
N ARG A 103 -15.41 -3.29 -6.99
CA ARG A 103 -13.98 -2.99 -7.07
C ARG A 103 -13.25 -3.22 -5.74
N THR A 104 -13.92 -3.03 -4.60
CA THR A 104 -13.35 -3.32 -3.28
C THR A 104 -13.19 -4.83 -3.08
N VAL A 105 -14.18 -5.62 -3.51
CA VAL A 105 -14.13 -7.09 -3.46
C VAL A 105 -13.01 -7.61 -4.36
N GLN A 106 -12.89 -7.11 -5.60
CA GLN A 106 -11.79 -7.46 -6.50
C GLN A 106 -10.42 -7.09 -5.91
N ARG A 107 -10.29 -5.89 -5.32
CA ARG A 107 -9.05 -5.47 -4.67
C ARG A 107 -8.68 -6.39 -3.51
N CYS A 108 -9.66 -6.81 -2.70
CA CYS A 108 -9.47 -7.78 -1.63
C CYS A 108 -8.93 -9.13 -2.17
N LEU A 109 -9.43 -9.60 -3.31
CA LEU A 109 -8.95 -10.85 -3.93
C LEU A 109 -7.52 -10.72 -4.46
N HIS A 110 -7.20 -9.62 -5.13
CA HIS A 110 -5.91 -9.42 -5.78
C HIS A 110 -4.81 -8.92 -4.83
N ASP A 111 -5.05 -7.85 -4.08
CA ASP A 111 -4.01 -7.19 -3.29
C ASP A 111 -3.78 -7.92 -1.95
N ASP A 112 -4.86 -8.29 -1.25
CA ASP A 112 -4.76 -8.84 0.10
C ASP A 112 -4.47 -10.34 0.11
N ARG A 113 -4.87 -11.05 -0.97
CA ARG A 113 -4.74 -12.51 -1.08
C ARG A 113 -3.88 -12.98 -2.25
N LYS A 114 -3.45 -12.08 -3.13
CA LYS A 114 -2.60 -12.40 -4.28
C LYS A 114 -3.20 -13.47 -5.19
N PHE A 115 -4.52 -13.61 -5.22
CA PHE A 115 -5.17 -14.48 -6.19
C PHE A 115 -4.91 -13.90 -7.58
N ARG A 116 -4.05 -14.58 -8.34
CA ARG A 116 -3.69 -14.16 -9.68
C ARG A 116 -4.85 -14.47 -10.62
N ARG A 117 -5.20 -13.50 -11.45
CA ARG A 117 -6.07 -13.74 -12.60
C ARG A 117 -5.36 -14.75 -13.50
N ARG A 118 -5.89 -15.97 -13.60
CA ARG A 118 -5.45 -16.93 -14.62
C ARG A 118 -6.35 -16.76 -15.83
N ARG A 119 -5.74 -16.50 -16.99
CA ARG A 119 -6.44 -16.57 -18.28
C ARG A 119 -6.12 -17.94 -18.88
N ALA A 120 -7.14 -18.66 -19.33
CA ALA A 120 -6.92 -19.83 -20.15
C ALA A 120 -6.17 -19.39 -21.42
N LEU A 121 -4.97 -19.92 -21.63
CA LEU A 121 -4.24 -19.73 -22.88
C LEU A 121 -4.82 -20.72 -23.89
N SER A 122 -5.26 -20.22 -25.04
CA SER A 122 -5.56 -21.08 -26.18
C SER A 122 -4.26 -21.75 -26.62
N LYS A 123 -4.27 -23.08 -26.72
CA LYS A 123 -3.17 -23.79 -27.39
C LYS A 123 -3.10 -23.31 -28.83
N SER A 124 -1.89 -23.11 -29.37
CA SER A 124 -1.74 -22.85 -30.80
C SER A 124 -2.35 -24.01 -31.60
N LEU A 125 -3.06 -23.69 -32.69
CA LEU A 125 -3.72 -24.70 -33.53
C LEU A 125 -2.73 -25.70 -34.15
N THR A 126 -1.46 -25.30 -34.27
CA THR A 126 -0.37 -26.12 -34.76
C THR A 126 0.78 -26.07 -33.77
N THR A 127 1.35 -27.23 -33.47
CA THR A 127 2.64 -27.33 -32.79
C THR A 127 3.78 -27.17 -33.79
N PRO A 128 5.00 -26.77 -33.37
CA PRO A 128 6.14 -26.63 -34.29
C PRO A 128 6.39 -27.89 -35.13
N ARG A 129 6.29 -29.06 -34.51
CA ARG A 129 6.38 -30.36 -35.19
C ARG A 129 5.32 -30.56 -36.29
N GLN A 130 4.09 -30.10 -36.04
CA GLN A 130 3.03 -30.17 -37.06
C GLN A 130 3.26 -29.19 -38.21
N GLN A 131 3.96 -28.07 -37.97
CA GLN A 131 4.37 -27.16 -39.03
C GLN A 131 5.44 -27.81 -39.91
N GLU A 132 6.46 -28.42 -39.31
CA GLU A 132 7.52 -29.16 -40.03
C GLU A 132 6.95 -30.27 -40.93
N LEU A 133 6.04 -31.10 -40.39
CA LEU A 133 5.40 -32.17 -41.15
C LEU A 133 4.55 -31.64 -42.32
N ARG A 134 3.91 -30.48 -42.17
CA ARG A 134 3.14 -29.86 -43.25
C ARG A 134 4.05 -29.28 -44.34
N VAL A 135 5.17 -28.66 -43.96
CA VAL A 135 6.17 -28.18 -44.92
C VAL A 135 6.76 -29.35 -45.71
N ALA A 136 7.16 -30.42 -45.02
CA ALA A 136 7.71 -31.63 -45.65
C ALA A 136 6.71 -32.35 -46.57
N PHE A 137 5.41 -32.22 -46.33
CA PHE A 137 4.37 -32.76 -47.22
C PHE A 137 4.15 -31.90 -48.47
N ALA A 138 4.42 -30.60 -48.39
CA ALA A 138 4.19 -29.65 -49.49
C ALA A 138 5.40 -29.49 -50.43
N THR A 139 6.58 -29.95 -50.01
CA THR A 139 7.82 -30.07 -50.80
C THR A 139 7.96 -31.46 -51.39
#